data_AF-A0A966TDF2-F1
#
_entry.id   AF-A0A966TDF2-F1
#
_cell.length_a   1.000
_cell.length_b   1.000
_cell.length_c   1.000
_cell.angle_alpha   90.00
_cell.angle_beta   90.00
_cell.angle_gamma   90.00
#
_symmetry.space_group_name_H-M   'P 1'
#
loop_
_entity.id
_entity.type
_entity.pdbx_description
1 polymer ?
#
loop_
_entity_poly.entity_id
_entity_poly.type
_entity_poly.pdbx_seq_one_letter_code
_entity_poly.pdbx_strand_id
1 'polypeptide(L)' 'MKKVKLKVKKKGQKPIEFKAGALRAQLGVKKDEKIPAGKMKAAEEGKMGPLAKKRALFKKNVLTGKK' A
#
# COMPACT_ATOMS: atom_id res chain seq x y z
N MET A 1 -12.98 -1.99 -4.22
CA MET A 1 -11.54 -2.33 -4.20
C MET A 1 -11.40 -3.85 -4.10
N LYS A 2 -10.53 -4.48 -4.91
CA LYS A 2 -10.29 -5.92 -4.85
C LYS A 2 -9.42 -6.25 -3.63
N LYS A 3 -9.81 -7.26 -2.82
CA LYS A 3 -8.92 -7.82 -1.79
C LYS A 3 -7.89 -8.71 -2.47
N VAL A 4 -6.63 -8.55 -2.11
CA VAL A 4 -5.48 -9.32 -2.59
C VAL A 4 -4.87 -10.05 -1.41
N LYS A 5 -4.56 -11.33 -1.60
CA LYS A 5 -3.93 -12.19 -0.62
C LYS A 5 -2.54 -12.58 -1.10
N LEU A 6 -1.51 -12.26 -0.33
CA LEU A 6 -0.16 -12.77 -0.56
C LEU A 6 -0.05 -14.13 0.11
N LYS A 7 0.26 -15.14 -0.71
CA LYS A 7 0.46 -16.51 -0.25
C LYS A 7 1.71 -16.60 0.61
N VAL A 8 1.63 -17.48 1.60
CA VAL A 8 2.72 -17.81 2.50
C VAL A 8 3.78 -18.59 1.72
N LYS A 9 5.07 -18.22 1.84
CA LYS A 9 6.17 -18.97 1.19
C LYS A 9 6.88 -19.95 2.13
N LYS A 10 6.78 -19.75 3.46
CA LYS A 10 7.47 -20.56 4.48
C LYS A 10 6.50 -21.00 5.58
N LYS A 11 6.73 -22.17 6.17
CA LYS A 11 5.95 -22.71 7.30
C LYS A 11 6.04 -21.73 8.49
N GLY A 12 4.90 -21.40 9.10
CA GLY A 12 4.80 -20.46 10.23
C GLY A 12 4.56 -18.99 9.86
N GLN A 13 4.65 -18.60 8.58
CA GLN A 13 4.33 -17.22 8.17
C GLN A 13 2.81 -17.04 8.02
N LYS A 14 2.28 -15.88 8.44
CA LYS A 14 0.87 -15.55 8.29
C LYS A 14 0.59 -14.98 6.89
N PRO A 15 -0.49 -15.40 6.21
CA PRO A 15 -0.89 -14.80 4.95
C PRO A 15 -1.26 -13.32 5.15
N ILE A 16 -0.86 -12.48 4.19
CA ILE A 16 -1.14 -11.05 4.25
C ILE A 16 -2.30 -10.75 3.30
N GLU A 17 -3.38 -10.19 3.83
CA GLU A 17 -4.53 -9.74 3.05
C GLU A 17 -4.63 -8.22 3.07
N PHE A 18 -4.79 -7.60 1.90
CA PHE A 18 -4.92 -6.16 1.77
C PHE A 18 -5.85 -5.77 0.63
N LYS A 19 -6.45 -4.57 0.70
CA LYS A 19 -7.27 -4.02 -0.39
C LYS A 19 -6.36 -3.32 -1.40
N ALA A 20 -6.34 -3.80 -2.64
CA ALA A 20 -5.63 -3.14 -3.73
C ALA A 20 -6.22 -1.74 -3.99
N GLY A 21 -5.33 -0.74 -4.11
CA GLY A 21 -5.72 0.66 -4.28
C GLY A 21 -6.18 1.36 -2.99
N ALA A 22 -6.05 0.75 -1.81
CA ALA A 22 -6.43 1.37 -0.52
C ALA A 22 -5.72 2.70 -0.25
N LEU A 23 -4.41 2.75 -0.50
CA LEU A 23 -3.63 3.99 -0.39
C LEU A 23 -4.16 5.05 -1.36
N ARG A 24 -4.46 4.66 -2.61
CA ARG A 24 -4.89 5.58 -3.65
C ARG A 24 -6.20 6.28 -3.31
N ALA A 25 -7.21 5.53 -2.88
CA ALA A 25 -8.49 6.15 -2.53
C ALA A 25 -8.38 7.00 -1.27
N GLN A 26 -7.51 6.62 -0.32
CA GLN A 26 -7.25 7.48 0.84
C GLN A 26 -6.61 8.81 0.45
N LEU A 27 -5.78 8.83 -0.61
CA LEU A 27 -5.16 10.04 -1.14
C LEU A 27 -6.05 10.81 -2.13
N GLY A 28 -7.30 10.37 -2.31
CA GLY A 28 -8.27 10.99 -3.24
C GLY A 28 -7.81 10.96 -4.71
N VAL A 29 -6.98 9.98 -5.09
CA VAL A 29 -6.51 9.83 -6.47
C VAL A 29 -7.51 8.93 -7.22
N LYS A 30 -7.84 9.28 -8.47
CA LYS A 30 -8.86 8.59 -9.26
C LYS A 30 -8.52 7.12 -9.44
N LYS A 31 -9.57 6.33 -9.68
CA LYS A 31 -9.41 4.94 -10.07
C LYS A 31 -8.63 4.89 -11.40
N ASP A 32 -7.76 3.90 -11.52
CA ASP A 32 -6.81 3.68 -12.62
C ASP A 32 -5.71 4.74 -12.88
N GLU A 33 -5.65 5.82 -12.10
CA GLU A 33 -4.50 6.72 -12.10
C GLU A 33 -3.36 6.25 -11.18
N LYS A 34 -2.12 6.55 -11.59
CA LYS A 34 -0.92 6.37 -10.77
C LYS A 34 -0.94 7.40 -9.65
N ILE A 35 -0.62 6.97 -8.42
CA ILE A 35 -0.47 7.91 -7.29
C ILE A 35 0.67 8.88 -7.63
N PRO A 36 0.42 10.20 -7.66
CA PRO A 36 1.45 11.19 -7.91
C PRO A 36 2.59 11.08 -6.90
N ALA A 37 3.84 11.28 -7.34
CA ALA A 37 5.02 11.14 -6.49
C ALA A 37 4.95 12.01 -5.23
N GLY A 38 4.52 13.27 -5.37
CA GLY A 38 4.33 14.18 -4.23
C GLY A 38 3.34 13.67 -3.19
N LYS A 39 2.19 13.14 -3.63
CA LYS A 39 1.19 12.54 -2.71
C LYS A 39 1.73 11.27 -2.03
N MET A 40 2.53 10.48 -2.75
CA MET A 40 3.16 9.28 -2.20
C MET A 40 4.18 9.66 -1.11
N LYS A 41 5.06 10.64 -1.38
CA LYS A 41 6.03 11.15 -0.42
C LYS A 41 5.36 11.75 0.82
N ALA A 42 4.31 12.55 0.64
CA ALA A 42 3.52 13.08 1.76
C ALA A 42 2.87 11.97 2.61
N ALA A 43 2.43 10.88 1.98
CA ALA A 43 1.93 9.72 2.71
C ALA A 43 3.05 9.00 3.48
N GLU A 44 4.23 8.80 2.88
CA GLU A 44 5.40 8.20 3.54
C GLU A 44 5.88 9.01 4.75
N GLU A 45 5.91 10.33 4.61
CA GLU A 45 6.28 11.26 5.69
C GLU A 45 5.25 11.24 6.83
N GLY A 46 4.00 10.84 6.54
CA GLY A 46 2.90 10.77 7.50
C GLY A 46 2.03 12.02 7.54
N LYS A 47 2.24 12.97 6.63
CA LYS A 47 1.41 14.19 6.49
C LYS A 47 -0.05 13.88 6.15
N MET A 48 -0.31 12.73 5.53
CA MET A 48 -1.65 12.24 5.19
C MET A 48 -2.26 11.35 6.29
N GLY A 49 -1.66 11.35 7.48
CA GLY A 49 -2.10 10.58 8.65
C GLY A 49 -1.41 9.20 8.80
N PRO A 50 -1.49 8.61 10.01
CA PRO A 50 -0.76 7.38 10.35
C PRO A 50 -1.21 6.18 9.50
N LEU A 51 -2.48 6.12 9.12
CA LEU A 51 -3.00 5.07 8.25
C LEU A 51 -2.43 5.16 6.83
N ALA A 52 -2.30 6.38 6.28
CA ALA A 52 -1.71 6.58 4.96
C ALA A 52 -0.23 6.18 4.97
N LYS A 53 0.50 6.54 6.03
CA LYS A 53 1.90 6.14 6.24
C LYS A 53 2.08 4.63 6.25
N LYS A 54 1.29 3.91 7.05
CA LYS A 54 1.32 2.43 7.08
C LYS A 54 1.11 1.83 5.69
N ARG A 55 0.16 2.36 4.92
CA ARG A 55 -0.16 1.88 3.57
C ARG A 55 0.93 2.24 2.54
N ALA A 56 1.55 3.41 2.65
CA ALA A 56 2.68 3.81 1.81
C ALA A 56 3.90 2.93 2.05
N LEU A 57 4.25 2.71 3.32
CA LEU A 57 5.34 1.82 3.72
C LEU A 57 5.06 0.37 3.31
N PHE A 58 3.83 -0.11 3.45
CA PHE A 58 3.45 -1.44 2.96
C PHE A 58 3.69 -1.58 1.46
N LYS A 59 3.30 -0.58 0.65
CA LYS A 59 3.58 -0.59 -0.79
C LYS A 59 5.09 -0.65 -1.06
N LYS A 60 5.87 0.22 -0.41
CA LYS A 60 7.32 0.33 -0.59
C LYS A 60 8.05 -0.99 -0.27
N ASN A 61 7.73 -1.58 0.89
CA ASN A 61 8.47 -2.69 1.45
C ASN A 61 7.94 -4.07 1.00
N VAL A 62 6.65 -4.18 0.68
CA VAL A 62 6.00 -5.48 0.38
C VAL A 62 5.62 -5.62 -1.08
N LEU A 63 5.11 -4.56 -1.73
CA LEU A 63 4.62 -4.65 -3.11
C LEU A 63 5.67 -4.29 -4.17
N THR A 64 6.58 -3.36 -3.85
CA THR A 64 7.68 -2.94 -4.73
C THR A 64 9.04 -3.48 -4.30
N GLY A 65 9.12 -4.17 -3.16
CA GLY A 65 10.34 -4.87 -2.76
C GLY A 65 10.74 -5.91 -3.80
N LYS A 66 12.06 -6.07 -4.01
CA LYS A 66 12.62 -7.11 -4.90
C LYS A 66 12.05 -8.47 -4.47
N LYS A 67 11.44 -9.19 -5.42
CA LYS A 67 10.68 -10.43 -5.17
C LYS A 67 11.58 -11.63 -4.87
#